data_AF-A0A7S2AX93-F1
#
_entry.id   AF-A0A7S2AX93-F1
#
_cell.length_a   1.000
_cell.length_b   1.000
_cell.length_c   1.000
_cell.angle_alpha   90.00
_cell.angle_beta   90.00
_cell.angle_gamma   90.00
#
_symmetry.space_group_name_H-M   'P 1'
#
loop_
_entity.id
_entity.type
_entity.pdbx_description
1 polymer ?
#
loop_
_entity_poly.entity_id
_entity_poly.type
_entity_poly.pdbx_seq_one_letter_code
_entity_poly.pdbx_strand_id
1 'polypeptide(L)'
;GTLQVTEPICTGTDAWAPNGSATCAQCKEFHSAFNGACSFDYVYFMWAMSSMACIFLAFFVPCRRIGLRIRIVDMSIQNEKLVITTLGQHSIIVWRGRGESTEVTLSGTGNPKFDTPGARFRVRVVDSERLELLEEDGETPVNSGESSMGKLAQPWGLDILNTGLFFPMAGIILPVPLLAMAYSVWFLQQLRQTAMIGSGILGVLIA
;
A
#
# COMPACT_ATOMS: atom_id res chain seq x y z
N GLY A 1 20.77 -52.10 6.30
CA GLY A 1 20.57 -51.34 5.06
C GLY A 1 20.40 -49.89 5.43
N THR A 2 21.38 -49.06 5.10
CA THR A 2 21.34 -47.61 5.34
C THR A 2 20.50 -46.95 4.25
N LEU A 3 19.38 -46.36 4.63
CA LEU A 3 18.59 -45.47 3.77
C LEU A 3 19.47 -44.27 3.40
N GLN A 4 19.93 -44.19 2.15
CA GLN A 4 20.53 -42.97 1.64
C GLN A 4 19.44 -41.92 1.52
N VAL A 5 19.54 -40.88 2.34
CA VAL A 5 18.75 -39.66 2.19
C VAL A 5 19.28 -38.96 0.93
N THR A 6 18.57 -39.09 -0.18
CA THR A 6 18.84 -38.34 -1.40
C THR A 6 18.55 -36.87 -1.11
N GLU A 7 19.61 -36.05 -1.04
CA GLU A 7 19.47 -34.60 -0.96
C GLU A 7 18.66 -34.08 -2.17
N PRO A 8 17.82 -33.05 -1.98
CA PRO A 8 17.01 -32.51 -3.08
C PRO A 8 17.93 -31.97 -4.20
N ILE A 9 17.68 -32.48 -5.41
CA ILE A 9 18.44 -32.26 -6.65
C ILE A 9 18.23 -30.81 -7.16
N CYS A 10 18.65 -29.82 -6.39
CA CYS A 10 18.25 -28.43 -6.64
C CYS A 10 19.43 -27.45 -6.69
N THR A 11 20.67 -27.95 -6.78
CA THR A 11 21.90 -27.15 -6.71
C THR A 11 22.74 -27.15 -7.98
N GLY A 12 22.28 -27.75 -9.09
CA GLY A 12 23.00 -27.76 -10.37
C GLY A 12 22.16 -27.20 -11.51
N THR A 13 22.72 -26.31 -12.32
CA THR A 13 22.14 -25.84 -13.60
C THR A 13 21.87 -26.99 -14.58
N ASP A 14 22.43 -28.17 -14.31
CA ASP A 14 22.30 -29.39 -15.11
C ASP A 14 21.52 -30.51 -14.39
N ALA A 15 20.79 -30.18 -13.33
CA ALA A 15 19.94 -31.12 -12.60
C ALA A 15 18.79 -31.60 -13.50
N TRP A 16 19.00 -32.74 -14.16
CA TRP A 16 17.98 -33.46 -14.89
C TRP A 16 16.87 -33.91 -13.94
N ALA A 17 15.61 -33.76 -14.37
CA ALA A 17 14.43 -34.24 -13.65
C ALA A 17 14.00 -35.59 -14.23
N PRO A 18 14.58 -36.73 -13.80
CA PRO A 18 14.29 -38.04 -14.39
C PRO A 18 12.82 -38.45 -14.25
N ASN A 19 12.10 -37.89 -13.28
CA ASN A 19 10.70 -38.22 -12.98
C ASN A 19 9.70 -37.14 -13.46
N GLY A 20 10.11 -36.26 -14.37
CA GLY A 20 9.24 -35.27 -15.00
C GLY A 20 9.03 -33.97 -14.21
N SER A 21 8.18 -33.09 -14.75
CA SER A 21 8.09 -31.69 -14.31
C SER A 21 7.65 -31.45 -12.85
N ALA A 22 7.11 -32.49 -12.20
CA ALA A 22 6.63 -32.45 -10.82
C ALA A 22 7.77 -32.40 -9.80
N THR A 23 8.94 -32.99 -10.08
CA THR A 23 10.08 -32.96 -9.15
C THR A 23 10.72 -31.58 -9.05
N CYS A 24 10.66 -30.78 -10.12
CA CYS A 24 11.19 -29.40 -10.10
C CYS A 24 10.44 -28.47 -9.14
N ALA A 25 9.20 -28.80 -8.75
CA ALA A 25 8.46 -28.01 -7.76
C ALA A 25 9.09 -28.06 -6.37
N GLN A 26 9.95 -29.05 -6.09
CA GLN A 26 10.69 -29.17 -4.84
C GLN A 26 11.92 -28.23 -4.80
N CYS A 27 12.35 -27.68 -5.94
CA CYS A 27 13.59 -26.92 -6.10
C CYS A 27 13.48 -25.41 -5.87
N LYS A 28 12.56 -24.99 -5.00
CA LYS A 28 12.11 -23.61 -4.74
C LYS A 28 11.06 -23.14 -5.75
N GLU A 29 10.32 -22.12 -5.33
CA GLU A 29 9.25 -21.50 -6.10
C GLU A 29 9.76 -20.99 -7.47
N PHE A 30 8.86 -20.89 -8.45
CA PHE A 30 9.12 -20.39 -9.80
C PHE A 30 10.06 -21.25 -10.68
N HIS A 31 10.28 -22.53 -10.36
CA HIS A 31 11.02 -23.44 -11.25
C HIS A 31 10.08 -24.37 -12.04
N SER A 32 10.36 -24.54 -13.32
CA SER A 32 9.65 -25.48 -14.21
C SER A 32 10.65 -26.32 -15.01
N ALA A 33 10.19 -27.46 -15.52
CA ALA A 33 11.04 -28.33 -16.33
C ALA A 33 11.06 -27.80 -17.76
N PHE A 34 12.23 -27.40 -18.23
CA PHE A 34 12.48 -26.98 -19.60
C PHE A 34 13.62 -27.84 -20.16
N ASN A 35 13.38 -28.53 -21.28
CA ASN A 35 14.36 -29.45 -21.88
C ASN A 35 14.96 -30.49 -20.92
N GLY A 36 14.15 -30.98 -19.97
CA GLY A 36 14.57 -32.02 -19.01
C GLY A 36 15.36 -31.52 -17.80
N ALA A 37 15.74 -30.24 -17.76
CA ALA A 37 16.37 -29.60 -16.61
C ALA A 37 15.37 -28.72 -15.84
N CYS A 38 15.59 -28.58 -14.52
CA CYS A 38 14.84 -27.60 -13.72
C CYS A 38 15.44 -26.21 -13.93
N SER A 39 14.69 -25.33 -14.59
CA SER A 39 15.09 -23.94 -14.84
C SER A 39 14.10 -22.95 -14.25
N PHE A 40 14.54 -21.72 -14.00
CA PHE A 40 13.67 -20.64 -13.55
C PHE A 40 12.65 -20.25 -14.63
N ASP A 41 11.38 -20.26 -14.27
CA ASP A 41 10.26 -19.94 -15.15
C ASP A 41 9.96 -18.43 -15.11
N TYR A 42 10.63 -17.70 -15.99
CA TYR A 42 10.44 -16.26 -16.13
C TYR A 42 8.99 -15.89 -16.49
N VAL A 43 8.26 -16.73 -17.23
CA VAL A 43 6.89 -16.42 -17.65
C VAL A 43 5.97 -16.44 -16.42
N TYR A 44 6.06 -17.49 -15.61
CA TYR A 44 5.30 -17.61 -14.37
C TYR A 44 5.66 -16.49 -13.37
N PHE A 45 6.94 -16.17 -13.24
CA PHE A 45 7.38 -15.04 -12.40
C PHE A 45 6.79 -13.70 -12.87
N MET A 46 6.83 -13.41 -14.17
CA MET A 46 6.27 -12.17 -14.72
C MET A 46 4.75 -12.07 -14.53
N TRP A 47 4.02 -13.19 -14.64
CA TRP A 47 2.59 -13.25 -14.32
C TRP A 47 2.31 -13.01 -12.84
N ALA A 48 3.11 -13.56 -11.94
CA ALA A 48 3.00 -13.30 -10.51
C ALA A 48 3.23 -11.81 -10.21
N MET A 49 4.31 -11.23 -10.74
CA MET A 49 4.63 -9.81 -10.55
C MET A 49 3.57 -8.87 -11.14
N SER A 50 3.01 -9.20 -12.31
CA SER A 50 1.95 -8.40 -12.91
C SER A 50 0.66 -8.47 -12.09
N SER A 51 0.29 -9.65 -11.57
CA SER A 51 -0.87 -9.80 -10.68
C SER A 51 -0.71 -9.00 -9.39
N MET A 52 0.50 -8.99 -8.81
CA MET A 52 0.82 -8.20 -7.62
C MET A 52 0.70 -6.70 -7.89
N ALA A 53 1.20 -6.24 -9.04
CA ALA A 53 1.07 -4.84 -9.45
C ALA A 53 -0.41 -4.46 -9.64
N CYS A 54 -1.22 -5.33 -10.26
CA CYS A 54 -2.66 -5.10 -10.44
C CYS A 54 -3.39 -5.02 -9.09
N ILE A 55 -3.12 -5.92 -8.15
CA ILE A 55 -3.70 -5.90 -6.81
C ILE A 55 -3.29 -4.61 -6.09
N PHE A 56 -2.01 -4.26 -6.12
CA PHE A 56 -1.50 -3.02 -5.52
C PHE A 56 -2.23 -1.80 -6.09
N LEU A 57 -2.35 -1.68 -7.41
CA LEU A 57 -3.05 -0.57 -8.04
C LEU A 57 -4.55 -0.57 -7.69
N ALA A 58 -5.20 -1.73 -7.70
CA ALA A 58 -6.63 -1.85 -7.39
C ALA A 58 -6.96 -1.44 -5.95
N PHE A 59 -6.09 -1.70 -4.98
CA PHE A 59 -6.28 -1.27 -3.59
C PHE A 59 -5.78 0.15 -3.34
N PHE A 60 -4.61 0.51 -3.87
CA PHE A 60 -3.94 1.76 -3.54
C PHE A 60 -4.56 2.96 -4.24
N VAL A 61 -5.03 2.80 -5.49
CA VAL A 61 -5.64 3.90 -6.26
C VAL A 61 -6.94 4.40 -5.62
N PRO A 62 -7.89 3.56 -5.18
CA PRO A 62 -9.07 4.03 -4.46
C PRO A 62 -8.73 4.67 -3.11
N CYS A 63 -7.74 4.12 -2.40
CA CYS A 63 -7.22 4.72 -1.17
C CYS A 63 -6.62 6.12 -1.40
N ARG A 64 -6.30 6.49 -2.66
CA ARG A 64 -5.96 7.88 -3.03
C ARG A 64 -7.01 8.92 -2.68
N ARG A 65 -8.27 8.49 -2.58
CA ARG A 65 -9.40 9.38 -2.33
C ARG A 65 -9.79 9.46 -0.85
N ILE A 66 -9.21 8.60 -0.02
CA ILE A 66 -9.44 8.61 1.43
C ILE A 66 -8.41 9.57 2.03
N GLY A 67 -8.61 10.87 1.80
CA GLY A 67 -7.91 11.91 2.53
C GLY A 67 -8.49 12.05 3.93
N LEU A 68 -7.64 12.26 4.94
CA LEU A 68 -8.09 12.53 6.30
C LEU A 68 -8.84 13.86 6.27
N ARG A 69 -10.12 13.82 6.60
CA ARG A 69 -10.94 15.03 6.73
C ARG A 69 -11.16 15.31 8.19
N ILE A 70 -10.46 16.32 8.71
CA ILE A 70 -10.61 16.78 10.08
C ILE A 70 -11.67 17.89 10.10
N ARG A 71 -12.63 17.78 11.02
CA ARG A 71 -13.64 18.82 11.20
C ARG A 71 -13.08 19.94 12.07
N ILE A 72 -13.23 21.17 11.60
CA ILE A 72 -12.86 22.39 12.32
C ILE A 72 -14.06 22.82 13.17
N VAL A 73 -13.82 23.09 14.45
CA VAL A 73 -14.81 23.62 15.39
C VAL A 73 -14.78 25.14 15.35
N ASP A 74 -13.58 25.72 15.40
CA ASP A 74 -13.37 27.16 15.52
C ASP A 74 -12.07 27.59 14.83
N MET A 75 -12.04 28.83 14.33
CA MET A 75 -10.84 29.49 13.82
C MET A 75 -10.73 30.87 14.46
N SER A 76 -9.76 31.05 15.37
CA SER A 76 -9.58 32.27 16.14
C SER A 76 -8.14 32.78 16.09
N ILE A 77 -7.97 34.09 16.22
CA ILE A 77 -6.65 34.73 16.24
C ILE A 77 -6.15 34.78 17.68
N GLN A 78 -5.01 34.18 17.96
CA GLN A 78 -4.36 34.16 19.28
C GLN A 78 -2.91 34.59 19.13
N ASN A 79 -2.50 35.66 19.82
CA ASN A 79 -1.12 36.18 19.77
C ASN A 79 -0.62 36.40 18.32
N GLU A 80 -1.43 37.07 17.49
CA GLU A 80 -1.13 37.34 16.07
C GLU A 80 -1.05 36.09 15.16
N LYS A 81 -1.42 34.92 15.68
CA LYS A 81 -1.43 33.65 14.94
C LYS A 81 -2.86 33.21 14.74
N LEU A 82 -3.19 32.74 13.53
CA LEU A 82 -4.48 32.13 13.28
C LEU A 82 -4.45 30.67 13.74
N VAL A 83 -5.22 30.35 14.78
CA VAL A 83 -5.28 29.01 15.37
C VAL A 83 -6.61 28.36 15.00
N ILE A 84 -6.50 27.15 14.47
CA ILE A 84 -7.61 26.25 14.13
C ILE A 84 -7.79 25.27 15.29
N THR A 85 -9.00 25.21 15.83
CA THR A 85 -9.38 24.20 16.82
C THR A 85 -10.15 23.09 16.13
N THR A 86 -9.69 21.85 16.26
CA THR A 86 -10.28 20.68 15.64
C THR A 86 -11.30 20.00 16.54
N LEU A 87 -12.23 19.24 15.94
CA LEU A 87 -13.17 18.43 16.71
C LEU A 87 -12.45 17.18 17.23
N GLY A 88 -11.89 17.28 18.43
CA GLY A 88 -11.08 16.24 19.07
C GLY A 88 -9.65 16.21 18.56
N GLN A 89 -8.93 15.15 18.95
CA GLN A 89 -7.51 15.01 18.66
C GLN A 89 -7.22 14.87 17.15
N HIS A 90 -6.45 15.78 16.60
CA HIS A 90 -5.94 15.65 15.23
C HIS A 90 -4.73 14.71 15.20
N SER A 91 -4.74 13.73 14.29
CA SER A 91 -3.63 12.78 14.11
C SER A 91 -2.60 13.28 13.08
N ILE A 92 -2.41 14.60 12.99
CA ILE A 92 -1.45 15.19 12.05
C ILE A 92 -0.04 15.05 12.63
N ILE A 93 0.83 14.34 11.92
CA ILE A 93 2.26 14.25 12.23
C ILE A 93 3.04 15.18 11.28
N VAL A 94 3.97 15.95 11.82
CA VAL A 94 4.90 16.76 11.03
C VAL A 94 6.20 15.98 10.87
N TRP A 95 6.54 15.61 9.64
CA TRP A 95 7.75 14.86 9.35
C TRP A 95 8.99 15.76 9.48
N ARG A 96 9.94 15.38 10.34
CA ARG A 96 11.14 16.17 10.69
C ARG A 96 11.97 16.67 9.50
N GLY A 97 11.89 16.00 8.34
CA GLY A 97 12.62 16.38 7.12
C GLY A 97 11.92 17.42 6.23
N ARG A 98 10.66 17.80 6.51
CA ARG A 98 9.87 18.72 5.67
C ARG A 98 9.59 20.09 6.28
N GLY A 99 10.25 20.38 7.40
CA GLY A 99 10.04 21.61 8.19
C GLY A 99 9.06 21.40 9.34
N GLU A 100 8.68 22.49 9.98
CA GLU A 100 7.79 22.50 11.16
C GLU A 100 6.30 22.55 10.80
N SER A 101 5.94 22.43 9.51
CA SER A 101 4.57 22.52 9.04
C SER A 101 4.25 21.52 7.93
N THR A 102 2.95 21.26 7.73
CA THR A 102 2.45 20.34 6.70
C THR A 102 1.38 21.02 5.85
N GLU A 103 1.34 20.69 4.57
CA GLU A 103 0.38 21.26 3.64
C GLU A 103 -1.03 20.73 3.92
N VAL A 104 -2.03 21.62 3.82
CA VAL A 104 -3.46 21.31 3.97
C VAL A 104 -4.30 22.16 3.03
N THR A 105 -5.51 21.70 2.81
CA THR A 105 -6.58 22.43 2.12
C THR A 105 -7.75 22.61 3.08
N LEU A 106 -8.36 23.79 3.03
CA LEU A 106 -9.54 24.14 3.82
C LEU A 106 -10.78 24.11 2.92
N SER A 107 -11.93 23.78 3.48
CA SER A 107 -13.20 23.85 2.76
C SER A 107 -14.39 23.99 3.71
N GLY A 108 -15.37 24.76 3.26
CA GLY A 108 -16.61 25.01 3.98
C GLY A 108 -16.42 25.83 5.25
N THR A 109 -15.40 26.70 5.34
CA THR A 109 -15.19 27.57 6.51
C THR A 109 -16.10 28.82 6.46
N GLY A 110 -16.65 29.14 5.28
CA GLY A 110 -17.46 30.34 5.04
C GLY A 110 -16.64 31.58 4.65
N ASN A 111 -15.31 31.47 4.61
CA ASN A 111 -14.43 32.55 4.16
C ASN A 111 -13.95 32.25 2.72
N PRO A 112 -14.24 33.12 1.73
CA PRO A 112 -13.85 32.89 0.34
C PRO A 112 -12.34 32.65 0.14
N LYS A 113 -11.47 33.28 0.96
CA LYS A 113 -10.02 33.08 0.88
C LYS A 113 -9.64 31.62 1.17
N PHE A 114 -10.29 31.01 2.16
CA PHE A 114 -10.01 29.64 2.57
C PHE A 114 -10.73 28.59 1.73
N ASP A 115 -11.92 28.93 1.22
CA ASP A 115 -12.76 28.02 0.44
C ASP A 115 -12.47 28.07 -1.08
N THR A 116 -11.46 28.83 -1.52
CA THR A 116 -11.07 28.91 -2.93
C THR A 116 -10.51 27.57 -3.42
N PRO A 117 -11.05 26.98 -4.50
CA PRO A 117 -10.54 25.73 -5.05
C PRO A 117 -9.05 25.83 -5.43
N GLY A 118 -8.24 24.93 -4.91
CA GLY A 118 -6.80 24.91 -5.16
C GLY A 118 -5.97 25.79 -4.23
N ALA A 119 -6.58 26.57 -3.34
CA ALA A 119 -5.87 27.27 -2.29
C ALA A 119 -5.19 26.26 -1.35
N ARG A 120 -3.89 26.43 -1.13
CA ARG A 120 -3.06 25.60 -0.28
C ARG A 120 -2.59 26.42 0.90
N PHE A 121 -2.64 25.80 2.06
CA PHE A 121 -2.16 26.37 3.31
C PHE A 121 -1.20 25.40 3.96
N ARG A 122 -0.47 25.88 4.96
CA ARG A 122 0.32 25.02 5.84
C ARG A 122 -0.25 25.06 7.24
N VAL A 123 -0.10 23.98 7.98
CA VAL A 123 -0.40 23.96 9.41
C VAL A 123 0.80 23.51 10.21
N ARG A 124 1.05 24.20 11.32
CA ARG A 124 1.98 23.78 12.36
C ARG A 124 1.17 23.24 13.53
N VAL A 125 1.63 22.13 14.10
CA VAL A 125 0.99 21.53 15.28
C VAL A 125 1.31 22.38 16.51
N VAL A 126 0.27 22.87 17.20
CA VAL A 126 0.41 23.59 18.48
C VAL A 126 0.25 22.61 19.64
N ASP A 127 -0.82 21.80 19.61
CA ASP A 127 -1.04 20.69 20.54
C ASP A 127 -1.86 19.57 19.89
N SER A 128 -2.59 18.75 20.65
CA SER A 128 -3.38 17.64 20.12
C SER A 128 -4.66 18.06 19.40
N GLU A 129 -5.20 19.24 19.68
CA GLU A 129 -6.49 19.71 19.15
C GLU A 129 -6.39 21.06 18.45
N ARG A 130 -5.22 21.69 18.48
CA ARG A 130 -4.97 23.02 17.92
C ARG A 130 -3.83 23.02 16.91
N LEU A 131 -4.10 23.66 15.79
CA LEU A 131 -3.19 23.83 14.66
C LEU A 131 -3.02 25.33 14.36
N GLU A 132 -1.80 25.79 14.18
CA GLU A 132 -1.51 27.13 13.66
C GLU A 132 -1.62 27.09 12.14
N LEU A 133 -2.49 27.91 11.55
CA LEU A 133 -2.61 28.06 10.11
C LEU A 133 -1.57 29.06 9.61
N LEU A 134 -0.86 28.67 8.56
CA LEU A 134 0.17 29.41 7.87
C LEU A 134 -0.20 29.51 6.38
N GLU A 135 0.28 30.55 5.71
CA GLU A 135 0.18 30.66 4.26
C GLU A 135 1.11 29.64 3.56
N GLU A 136 1.04 29.56 2.24
CA GLU A 136 1.78 28.57 1.45
C GLU A 136 3.31 28.70 1.58
N ASP A 137 3.78 29.93 1.81
CA ASP A 137 5.17 30.31 2.09
C ASP A 137 5.61 29.98 3.52
N GLY A 138 4.67 29.71 4.43
CA GLY A 138 4.90 29.45 5.83
C GLY A 138 4.80 30.68 6.74
N GLU A 139 4.42 31.84 6.20
CA GLU A 139 4.16 33.04 6.99
C GLU A 139 2.78 33.00 7.66
N THR A 140 2.59 33.77 8.72
CA THR A 140 1.31 33.89 9.40
C THR A 140 0.34 34.69 8.53
N PRO A 141 -0.89 34.18 8.27
CA PRO A 141 -1.84 34.88 7.43
C PRO A 141 -2.22 36.22 8.05
N VAL A 142 -1.93 37.30 7.33
CA VAL A 142 -2.26 38.66 7.75
C VAL A 142 -3.76 38.86 7.56
N ASN A 143 -4.49 39.14 8.64
CA ASN A 143 -5.87 39.64 8.62
C ASN A 143 -6.92 38.77 7.91
N SER A 144 -6.89 37.47 8.11
CA SER A 144 -8.04 36.64 7.75
C SER A 144 -9.02 36.60 8.92
N GLY A 145 -10.17 37.25 8.74
CA GLY A 145 -11.22 37.32 9.77
C GLY A 145 -11.64 35.96 10.33
N GLU A 146 -12.20 36.00 11.54
CA GLU A 146 -12.75 34.84 12.24
C GLU A 146 -13.72 34.10 11.31
N SER A 147 -13.50 32.79 11.16
CA SER A 147 -14.26 31.95 10.25
C SER A 147 -14.83 30.79 11.05
N SER A 148 -16.06 30.40 10.73
CA SER A 148 -16.75 29.34 11.45
C SER A 148 -16.35 27.94 10.95
N MET A 149 -17.00 26.93 11.53
CA MET A 149 -16.83 25.50 11.30
C MET A 149 -16.52 25.15 9.83
N GLY A 150 -15.60 24.22 9.62
CA GLY A 150 -15.20 23.79 8.28
C GLY A 150 -14.55 22.40 8.26
N LYS A 151 -13.84 22.10 7.18
CA LYS A 151 -13.07 20.86 7.02
C LYS A 151 -11.65 21.18 6.59
N LEU A 152 -10.71 20.51 7.24
CA LEU A 152 -9.30 20.49 6.89
C LEU A 152 -8.97 19.13 6.27
N ALA A 153 -8.25 19.12 5.15
CA ALA A 153 -7.78 17.90 4.51
C ALA A 153 -6.30 18.02 4.12
N GLN A 154 -5.49 17.01 4.41
CA GLN A 154 -4.10 16.97 3.92
C GLN A 154 -4.05 16.41 2.49
N PRO A 155 -2.98 16.70 1.73
CA PRO A 155 -2.75 16.06 0.45
C PRO A 155 -2.59 14.55 0.62
N TRP A 156 -3.14 13.80 -0.32
CA TRP A 156 -3.02 12.36 -0.33
C TRP A 156 -1.54 11.91 -0.34
N GLY A 157 -1.24 10.84 0.40
CA GLY A 157 0.10 10.28 0.58
C GLY A 157 0.79 10.77 1.86
N LEU A 158 0.55 12.02 2.25
CA LEU A 158 0.99 12.52 3.56
C LEU A 158 0.08 12.04 4.68
N ASP A 159 -1.24 12.01 4.45
CA ASP A 159 -2.23 11.46 5.39
C ASP A 159 -1.90 10.03 5.82
N ILE A 160 -1.50 9.19 4.87
CA ILE A 160 -1.24 7.76 5.11
C ILE A 160 -0.03 7.58 6.02
N LEU A 161 1.04 8.36 5.81
CA LEU A 161 2.25 8.31 6.63
C LEU A 161 2.07 8.99 7.99
N ASN A 162 1.14 9.95 8.08
CA ASN A 162 0.96 10.78 9.26
C ASN A 162 -0.11 10.29 10.22
N THR A 163 -1.12 9.54 9.79
CA THR A 163 -2.30 9.29 10.63
C THR A 163 -2.10 8.27 11.75
N GLY A 164 -0.91 7.69 11.97
CA GLY A 164 -0.73 6.54 12.85
C GLY A 164 -1.50 5.28 12.39
N LEU A 165 -2.45 5.44 11.46
CA LEU A 165 -3.21 4.43 10.75
C LEU A 165 -2.30 3.52 9.92
N PHE A 166 -1.10 3.98 9.55
CA PHE A 166 -0.12 3.14 8.87
C PHE A 166 0.23 1.89 9.67
N PHE A 167 0.24 1.93 11.00
CA PHE A 167 0.55 0.74 11.80
C PHE A 167 -0.56 -0.33 11.76
N PRO A 168 -1.84 -0.01 12.08
CA PRO A 168 -2.91 -1.00 11.98
C PRO A 168 -3.26 -1.35 10.52
N MET A 169 -3.19 -0.38 9.59
CA MET A 169 -3.48 -0.64 8.18
C MET A 169 -2.33 -1.34 7.47
N ALA A 170 -1.05 -1.08 7.76
CA ALA A 170 0.03 -1.93 7.20
C ALA A 170 -0.10 -3.37 7.72
N GLY A 171 -0.55 -3.54 8.96
CA GLY A 171 -0.89 -4.86 9.51
C GLY A 171 -2.03 -5.58 8.78
N ILE A 172 -2.83 -4.91 7.93
CA ILE A 172 -3.92 -5.51 7.13
C ILE A 172 -3.60 -5.47 5.63
N ILE A 173 -3.13 -4.32 5.13
CA ILE A 173 -2.77 -4.04 3.73
C ILE A 173 -1.50 -4.76 3.31
N LEU A 174 -0.56 -5.08 4.20
CA LEU A 174 0.62 -5.88 3.84
C LEU A 174 0.29 -7.39 3.75
N PRO A 175 -0.46 -7.99 4.70
CA PRO A 175 -0.79 -9.41 4.59
C PRO A 175 -1.85 -9.70 3.54
N VAL A 176 -2.79 -8.81 3.21
CA VAL A 176 -3.83 -9.13 2.20
C VAL A 176 -3.25 -9.42 0.81
N PRO A 177 -2.35 -8.61 0.23
CA PRO A 177 -1.65 -8.92 -1.01
C PRO A 177 -0.74 -10.13 -0.89
N LEU A 178 -0.05 -10.32 0.24
CA LEU A 178 0.79 -11.49 0.48
C LEU A 178 -0.03 -12.79 0.57
N LEU A 179 -1.19 -12.75 1.22
CA LEU A 179 -2.14 -13.87 1.31
C LEU A 179 -2.81 -14.12 -0.03
N ALA A 180 -3.19 -13.06 -0.77
CA ALA A 180 -3.70 -13.18 -2.13
C ALA A 180 -2.64 -13.78 -3.08
N MET A 181 -1.36 -13.44 -2.91
CA MET A 181 -0.24 -14.06 -3.61
C MET A 181 -0.06 -15.53 -3.21
N ALA A 182 -0.02 -15.83 -1.90
CA ALA A 182 0.12 -17.20 -1.43
C ALA A 182 -1.03 -18.07 -1.95
N TYR A 183 -2.25 -17.53 -1.96
CA TYR A 183 -3.42 -18.20 -2.48
C TYR A 183 -3.38 -18.37 -4.00
N SER A 184 -2.97 -17.35 -4.76
CA SER A 184 -2.88 -17.45 -6.23
C SER A 184 -1.81 -18.46 -6.65
N VAL A 185 -0.66 -18.48 -5.97
CA VAL A 185 0.41 -19.47 -6.21
C VAL A 185 -0.08 -20.88 -5.87
N TRP A 186 -0.71 -21.06 -4.70
CA TRP A 186 -1.29 -22.35 -4.31
C TRP A 186 -2.35 -22.85 -5.30
N PHE A 187 -3.24 -21.95 -5.74
CA PHE A 187 -4.30 -22.26 -6.70
C PHE A 187 -3.73 -22.66 -8.07
N LEU A 188 -2.69 -21.97 -8.56
CA LEU A 188 -2.02 -22.32 -9.81
C LEU A 188 -1.28 -23.67 -9.71
N GLN A 189 -0.70 -23.99 -8.55
CA GLN A 189 -0.13 -25.31 -8.30
C GLN A 189 -1.20 -26.41 -8.37
N GLN A 190 -2.39 -26.18 -7.79
CA GLN A 190 -3.50 -27.14 -7.85
C GLN A 190 -4.03 -27.34 -9.27
N LEU A 191 -4.19 -26.27 -10.05
CA LEU A 191 -4.57 -26.38 -11.45
C LEU A 191 -3.55 -27.18 -12.27
N ARG A 192 -2.25 -27.00 -12.00
CA ARG A 192 -1.19 -27.76 -12.67
C ARG A 192 -1.25 -29.25 -12.31
N GLN A 193 -1.49 -29.59 -11.04
CA GLN A 193 -1.61 -31.00 -10.62
C GLN A 193 -2.82 -31.68 -11.26
N THR A 194 -3.98 -31.02 -11.27
CA THR A 194 -5.20 -31.56 -11.88
C THR A 194 -5.09 -31.72 -13.39
N ALA A 195 -4.43 -30.78 -14.09
CA ALA A 195 -4.17 -30.89 -15.52
C ALA A 195 -3.27 -32.09 -15.89
N MET A 196 -2.24 -32.38 -15.08
CA MET A 196 -1.38 -33.56 -15.31
C MET A 196 -2.10 -34.89 -15.07
N ILE A 197 -3.03 -34.94 -14.12
CA ILE A 197 -3.85 -36.14 -13.88
C ILE A 197 -4.82 -36.35 -15.05
N GLY A 198 -5.45 -35.26 -15.53
CA GLY A 198 -6.38 -35.30 -16.66
C GLY A 198 -5.74 -35.77 -17.97
N SER A 199 -4.52 -35.31 -18.28
CA SER A 199 -3.80 -35.77 -19.48
C SER A 199 -3.33 -37.23 -19.38
N GLY A 200 -2.98 -37.70 -18.18
CA GLY A 200 -2.66 -39.11 -17.93
C GLY A 200 -3.85 -40.04 -18.15
N ILE A 201 -5.03 -39.67 -17.64
CA ILE A 201 -6.26 -40.46 -17.81
C ILE A 201 -6.70 -40.50 -19.29
N LEU A 202 -6.61 -39.36 -20.00
CA LEU A 202 -6.94 -39.30 -21.42
C LEU A 202 -5.95 -40.13 -22.28
N GLY A 203 -4.67 -40.15 -21.92
CA GLY A 203 -3.66 -40.96 -22.59
C GLY A 203 -3.85 -42.47 -22.40
N VAL A 204 -4.29 -42.90 -21.21
CA VAL A 204 -4.59 -44.32 -20.93
C VAL A 204 -5.91 -44.78 -21.56
N LEU A 205 -6.87 -43.87 -21.76
CA LEU A 205 -8.14 -44.19 -22.43
C LEU A 205 -8.02 -44.26 -23.97
N ILE A 206 -6.95 -43.72 -24.55
CA ILE A 206 -6.70 -43.71 -26.00
C ILE A 206 -5.70 -44.82 -26.41
N ALA A 207 -4.97 -45.40 -25.47
CA ALA A 207 -4.05 -46.53 -25.68
C ALA A 207 -4.77 -47.88 -25.52
#